data_AF-A0AAV3AZ96-F1
#
_entry.id   AF-A0AAV3AZ96-F1
#
_cell.length_a   1.000
_cell.length_b   1.000
_cell.length_c   1.000
_cell.angle_alpha   90.00
_cell.angle_beta   90.00
_cell.angle_gamma   90.00
#
_symmetry.space_group_name_H-M   'P 1'
#
loop_
_entity.id
_entity.type
_entity.pdbx_description
1 polymer ?
#
loop_
_entity_poly.entity_id
_entity_poly.type
_entity_poly.pdbx_seq_one_letter_code
_entity_poly.pdbx_strand_id
1 'polypeptide(L)'
;MDMKKRIHLELRNRTPADVKELVLDNCRSKEGKIEGLTDEFEELEFLSTINVCLSSVANLPKLNKLKKLELSDNNISGGLEVLAEKCPNLTHLNLSGNRIKDLSTIEPLKKLGSLKSLDLFNCEVTNLNEYRENVFKLLPQLTYLDGYDRDDKEAPDSDAEAYVEGLDDEEDEEDEEDYDEDAPPGEEGEEDDEEEEGEEEEVSGEEEEDEEAYKEGEEDEADEDARGQKRKRDLEDDGEEED
;
A
#
# COMPACT_ATOMS: atom_id res chain seq x y z
N MET A 1 4.40 3.54 -13.13
CA MET A 1 4.35 4.99 -12.78
C MET A 1 5.41 5.28 -11.72
N ASP A 2 6.03 6.47 -11.69
CA ASP A 2 7.01 6.85 -10.64
C ASP A 2 6.31 7.10 -9.29
N MET A 3 6.95 6.73 -8.18
CA MET A 3 6.40 6.84 -6.82
C MET A 3 5.94 8.26 -6.48
N LYS A 4 6.72 9.30 -6.82
CA LYS A 4 6.34 10.70 -6.53
C LYS A 4 5.09 11.11 -7.29
N LYS A 5 4.98 10.67 -8.54
CA LYS A 5 3.78 10.91 -9.35
C LYS A 5 2.57 10.19 -8.78
N ARG A 6 2.74 8.97 -8.26
CA ARG A 6 1.67 8.22 -7.60
C ARG A 6 1.18 8.93 -6.35
N ILE A 7 2.09 9.38 -5.47
CA ILE A 7 1.75 10.16 -4.27
C ILE A 7 0.92 11.39 -4.66
N HIS A 8 1.38 12.17 -5.64
CA HIS A 8 0.63 13.36 -6.07
C HIS A 8 -0.80 13.05 -6.55
N LEU A 9 -1.00 11.93 -7.24
CA LEU A 9 -2.32 11.48 -7.68
C LEU A 9 -3.20 11.01 -6.53
N GLU A 10 -2.64 10.32 -5.53
CA GLU A 10 -3.39 9.85 -4.36
C GLU A 10 -3.81 10.99 -3.43
N LEU A 11 -3.03 12.07 -3.38
CA LEU A 11 -3.38 13.24 -2.57
C LEU A 11 -4.66 13.92 -3.07
N ARG A 12 -4.95 13.95 -4.38
CA ARG A 12 -6.18 14.57 -4.96
C ARG A 12 -6.52 15.96 -4.37
N ASN A 13 -5.51 16.82 -4.23
CA ASN A 13 -5.59 18.16 -3.60
C ASN A 13 -5.78 18.19 -2.07
N ARG A 14 -5.75 17.03 -1.39
CA ARG A 14 -5.65 16.97 0.07
C ARG A 14 -4.25 17.37 0.51
N THR A 15 -4.15 17.88 1.74
CA THR A 15 -2.84 18.10 2.35
C THR A 15 -2.28 16.74 2.80
N PRO A 16 -0.95 16.52 2.72
CA PRO A 16 -0.34 15.29 3.23
C PRO A 16 -0.65 15.00 4.69
N ALA A 17 -0.84 16.04 5.50
CA ALA A 17 -1.12 15.95 6.92
C ALA A 17 -2.47 15.30 7.23
N ASP A 18 -3.47 15.42 6.36
CA ASP A 18 -4.82 14.87 6.60
C ASP A 18 -4.99 13.42 6.13
N VAL A 19 -3.95 12.82 5.53
CA VAL A 19 -4.04 11.51 4.88
C VAL A 19 -3.77 10.40 5.89
N LYS A 20 -4.79 9.58 6.14
CA LYS A 20 -4.72 8.40 7.02
C LYS A 20 -4.28 7.12 6.31
N GLU A 21 -4.56 7.02 5.02
CA GLU A 21 -4.29 5.83 4.22
C GLU A 21 -3.61 6.23 2.91
N LEU A 22 -2.51 5.55 2.58
CA LEU A 22 -1.79 5.78 1.34
C LEU A 22 -1.39 4.46 0.68
N VAL A 23 -1.87 4.24 -0.54
CA VAL A 23 -1.56 3.05 -1.36
C VAL A 23 -0.68 3.46 -2.53
N LEU A 24 0.55 2.93 -2.56
CA LEU A 24 1.57 3.21 -3.56
C LEU A 24 1.93 1.97 -4.39
N ASP A 25 1.07 0.95 -4.38
CA ASP A 25 1.34 -0.34 -5.02
C ASP A 25 1.58 -0.21 -6.52
N ASN A 26 2.41 -1.13 -7.04
CA ASN A 26 2.73 -1.24 -8.46
C ASN A 26 3.33 0.05 -9.07
N CYS A 27 3.84 0.95 -8.23
CA CYS A 27 4.67 2.07 -8.67
C CYS A 27 6.14 1.65 -8.78
N ARG A 28 7.00 2.52 -9.32
CA ARG A 28 8.43 2.28 -9.42
C ARG A 28 9.17 3.17 -8.44
N SER A 29 9.85 2.55 -7.49
CA SER A 29 10.90 3.22 -6.70
C SER A 29 12.17 3.38 -7.53
N LYS A 30 12.93 4.46 -7.29
CA LYS A 30 14.26 4.63 -7.88
C LYS A 30 15.29 4.04 -6.93
N GLU A 31 16.22 3.26 -7.48
CA GLU A 31 17.28 2.58 -6.70
C GLU A 31 16.77 1.66 -5.57
N GLY A 32 15.50 1.27 -5.60
CA GLY A 32 14.88 0.50 -4.51
C GLY A 32 14.66 1.30 -3.23
N LYS A 33 14.54 2.63 -3.32
CA LYS A 33 14.33 3.52 -2.16
C LYS A 33 13.00 4.23 -2.24
N ILE A 34 12.43 4.50 -1.08
CA ILE A 34 11.24 5.32 -0.94
C ILE A 34 11.57 6.77 -1.34
N GLU A 35 10.69 7.37 -2.13
CA GLU A 35 10.81 8.75 -2.59
C GLU A 35 9.47 9.48 -2.49
N GLY A 36 9.50 10.75 -2.08
CA GLY A 36 8.32 11.62 -2.05
C GLY A 36 7.48 11.53 -0.79
N LEU A 37 7.75 10.55 0.10
CA LEU A 37 7.26 10.57 1.46
C LEU A 37 8.13 11.51 2.32
N THR A 38 7.48 12.29 3.18
CA THR A 38 8.08 13.27 4.09
C THR A 38 7.47 13.12 5.48
N ASP A 39 8.01 13.85 6.47
CA ASP A 39 7.44 13.87 7.82
C ASP A 39 6.09 14.63 7.89
N GLU A 40 5.59 15.19 6.77
CA GLU A 40 4.30 15.91 6.70
C GLU A 40 3.09 14.96 6.76
N PHE A 41 3.28 13.65 6.55
CA PHE A 41 2.23 12.64 6.63
C PHE A 41 1.95 12.26 8.09
N GLU A 42 1.59 13.25 8.90
CA GLU A 42 1.50 13.13 10.37
C GLU A 42 0.36 12.19 10.82
N GLU A 43 -0.77 12.19 10.10
CA GLU A 43 -1.96 11.36 10.40
C GLU A 43 -1.95 9.99 9.71
N LEU A 44 -0.88 9.62 9.01
CA LEU A 44 -0.84 8.37 8.26
C LEU A 44 -0.85 7.15 9.18
N GLU A 45 -1.89 6.33 9.08
CA GLU A 45 -2.11 5.12 9.88
C GLU A 45 -1.82 3.85 9.06
N PHE A 46 -2.02 3.89 7.75
CA PHE A 46 -1.80 2.77 6.82
C PHE A 46 -0.97 3.19 5.61
N LEU A 47 0.08 2.41 5.30
CA LEU A 47 0.92 2.59 4.12
C LEU A 47 1.08 1.26 3.40
N SER A 48 0.74 1.23 2.11
CA SER A 48 1.00 0.10 1.22
C SER A 48 1.98 0.45 0.12
N THR A 49 3.02 -0.37 -0.03
CA THR A 49 4.09 -0.21 -1.03
C THR A 49 4.42 -1.55 -1.68
N ILE A 50 3.39 -2.27 -2.11
CA ILE A 50 3.51 -3.62 -2.66
C ILE A 50 4.07 -3.58 -4.08
N ASN A 51 5.03 -4.47 -4.39
CA ASN A 51 5.59 -4.62 -5.73
C ASN A 51 6.12 -3.31 -6.32
N VAL A 52 6.92 -2.57 -5.53
CA VAL A 52 7.55 -1.31 -5.98
C VAL A 52 9.07 -1.41 -6.12
N CYS A 53 9.60 -2.62 -6.04
CA CYS A 53 11.02 -2.97 -6.13
C CYS A 53 11.91 -2.36 -5.03
N LEU A 54 11.39 -2.12 -3.82
CA LEU A 54 12.19 -1.63 -2.70
C LEU A 54 13.29 -2.63 -2.34
N SER A 55 14.48 -2.14 -2.05
CA SER A 55 15.59 -2.92 -1.49
C SER A 55 15.85 -2.55 -0.02
N SER A 56 15.36 -1.38 0.42
CA SER A 56 15.57 -0.86 1.76
C SER A 56 14.43 0.06 2.20
N VAL A 57 14.19 0.10 3.51
CA VAL A 57 13.26 1.00 4.20
C VAL A 57 13.95 2.20 4.86
N ALA A 58 15.26 2.39 4.64
CA ALA A 58 16.06 3.42 5.30
C ALA A 58 15.56 4.86 5.05
N ASN A 59 14.89 5.09 3.92
CA ASN A 59 14.36 6.39 3.50
C ASN A 59 12.95 6.68 4.03
N LEU A 60 12.41 5.85 4.95
CA LEU A 60 11.14 6.16 5.58
C LEU A 60 11.24 7.45 6.42
N PRO A 61 10.29 8.40 6.25
CA PRO A 61 10.13 9.51 7.18
C PRO A 61 9.65 9.01 8.55
N LYS A 62 9.62 9.90 9.53
CA LYS A 62 9.09 9.59 10.85
C LYS A 62 7.56 9.61 10.78
N LEU A 63 6.94 8.44 10.86
CA LEU A 63 5.50 8.23 10.77
C LEU A 63 4.98 7.70 12.11
N ASN A 64 4.73 8.61 13.06
CA ASN A 64 4.41 8.22 14.43
C ASN A 64 3.03 7.55 14.57
N LYS A 65 2.07 7.89 13.70
CA LYS A 65 0.71 7.32 13.73
C LYS A 65 0.57 6.04 12.89
N LEU A 66 1.63 5.61 12.19
CA LEU A 66 1.57 4.44 11.32
C LEU A 66 1.38 3.17 12.15
N LYS A 67 0.27 2.47 11.90
CA LYS A 67 -0.12 1.23 12.57
C LYS A 67 0.08 0.01 11.67
N LYS A 68 -0.13 0.14 10.36
CA LYS A 68 -0.03 -0.96 9.39
C LYS A 68 0.85 -0.59 8.20
N LEU A 69 1.79 -1.47 7.88
CA LEU A 69 2.76 -1.28 6.80
C LEU A 69 2.85 -2.54 5.93
N GLU A 70 2.45 -2.42 4.67
CA GLU A 70 2.53 -3.48 3.66
C GLU A 70 3.76 -3.25 2.76
N LEU A 71 4.72 -4.18 2.84
CA LEU A 71 5.97 -4.17 2.06
C LEU A 71 6.11 -5.43 1.20
N SER A 72 5.00 -6.12 0.91
CA SER A 72 5.01 -7.38 0.16
C SER A 72 5.60 -7.23 -1.24
N ASP A 73 6.15 -8.33 -1.76
CA ASP A 73 6.70 -8.43 -3.12
C ASP A 73 7.78 -7.36 -3.42
N ASN A 74 8.66 -7.12 -2.45
CA ASN A 74 9.84 -6.26 -2.62
C ASN A 74 11.13 -7.09 -2.54
N ASN A 75 12.29 -6.43 -2.56
CA ASN A 75 13.62 -7.04 -2.49
C ASN A 75 14.34 -6.70 -1.17
N ILE A 76 13.60 -6.48 -0.08
CA ILE A 76 14.18 -6.12 1.21
C ILE A 76 14.90 -7.34 1.79
N SER A 77 16.13 -7.16 2.25
CA SER A 77 16.94 -8.22 2.88
C SER A 77 17.51 -7.84 4.24
N GLY A 78 17.15 -6.66 4.78
CA GLY A 78 17.63 -6.13 6.05
C GLY A 78 17.36 -4.64 6.23
N GLY A 79 18.03 -4.01 7.20
CA GLY A 79 17.82 -2.59 7.53
C GLY A 79 16.52 -2.33 8.27
N LEU A 80 15.95 -3.35 8.93
CA LEU A 80 14.68 -3.27 9.63
C LEU A 80 14.76 -2.50 10.95
N GLU A 81 15.97 -2.25 11.46
CA GLU A 81 16.21 -1.44 12.66
C GLU A 81 15.63 -0.03 12.57
N VAL A 82 15.55 0.53 11.36
CA VAL A 82 15.02 1.87 11.09
C VAL A 82 13.53 1.94 11.41
N LEU A 83 12.79 0.82 11.30
CA LEU A 83 11.35 0.80 11.59
C LEU A 83 11.06 1.17 13.05
N ALA A 84 11.92 0.76 13.98
CA ALA A 84 11.76 1.10 15.39
C ALA A 84 11.91 2.60 15.67
N GLU A 85 12.72 3.30 14.87
CA GLU A 85 12.94 4.74 15.03
C GLU A 85 11.89 5.58 14.28
N LYS A 86 11.44 5.08 13.12
CA LYS A 86 10.56 5.81 12.21
C LYS A 86 9.08 5.55 12.46
N CYS A 87 8.71 4.32 12.83
CA CYS A 87 7.33 3.88 12.99
C CYS A 87 7.15 3.18 14.36
N PRO A 88 7.34 3.90 15.49
CA PRO A 88 7.38 3.29 16.82
C PRO A 88 6.07 2.61 17.24
N ASN A 89 4.93 3.04 16.68
CA ASN A 89 3.59 2.52 16.99
C ASN A 89 3.10 1.46 15.99
N LEU A 90 3.99 0.90 15.18
CA LEU A 90 3.62 -0.11 14.20
C LEU A 90 3.09 -1.38 14.90
N THR A 91 1.92 -1.84 14.46
CA THR A 91 1.23 -3.02 15.01
C THR A 91 1.19 -4.18 14.03
N HIS A 92 1.12 -3.87 12.72
CA HIS A 92 1.04 -4.84 11.64
C HIS A 92 2.14 -4.56 10.61
N LEU A 93 2.94 -5.58 10.30
CA LEU A 93 4.01 -5.49 9.31
C LEU A 93 3.95 -6.69 8.37
N ASN A 94 3.79 -6.44 7.08
CA ASN A 94 3.88 -7.46 6.06
C ASN A 94 5.20 -7.35 5.29
N LEU A 95 6.02 -8.39 5.37
CA LEU A 95 7.29 -8.54 4.65
C LEU A 95 7.26 -9.75 3.71
N SER A 96 6.09 -10.31 3.41
CA SER A 96 5.97 -11.45 2.51
C SER A 96 6.61 -11.19 1.14
N GLY A 97 7.15 -12.25 0.52
CA GLY A 97 7.80 -12.16 -0.79
C GLY A 97 9.09 -11.32 -0.83
N ASN A 98 9.70 -11.02 0.32
CA ASN A 98 11.00 -10.35 0.41
C ASN A 98 12.16 -11.35 0.54
N ARG A 99 13.40 -10.84 0.58
CA ARG A 99 14.65 -11.64 0.62
C ARG A 99 15.19 -11.81 2.03
N ILE A 100 14.30 -12.11 2.99
CA ILE A 100 14.66 -12.34 4.39
C ILE A 100 15.16 -13.79 4.53
N LYS A 101 16.45 -13.96 4.80
CA LYS A 101 17.11 -15.29 4.86
C LYS A 101 17.22 -15.85 6.26
N ASP A 102 17.56 -15.00 7.22
CA ASP A 102 17.97 -15.41 8.55
C ASP A 102 17.16 -14.69 9.63
N LEU A 103 17.04 -15.32 10.80
CA LEU A 103 16.38 -14.73 11.97
C LEU A 103 17.09 -13.46 12.49
N SER A 104 18.39 -13.33 12.24
CA SER A 104 19.16 -12.13 12.60
C SER A 104 18.66 -10.87 11.87
N THR A 105 18.11 -11.02 10.66
CA THR A 105 17.56 -9.92 9.87
C THR A 105 16.32 -9.30 10.54
N ILE A 106 15.51 -10.13 11.21
CA ILE A 106 14.28 -9.71 11.89
C ILE A 106 14.47 -9.42 13.38
N GLU A 107 15.63 -9.77 13.96
CA GLU A 107 15.95 -9.48 15.36
C GLU A 107 15.74 -8.00 15.74
N PRO A 108 16.07 -6.99 14.91
CA PRO A 108 15.82 -5.60 15.23
C PRO A 108 14.34 -5.26 15.48
N LEU A 109 13.40 -6.03 14.92
CA LEU A 109 11.96 -5.84 15.13
C LEU A 109 11.56 -6.04 16.59
N LYS A 110 12.40 -6.69 17.41
CA LYS A 110 12.15 -6.82 18.86
C LYS A 110 11.98 -5.47 19.56
N LYS A 111 12.53 -4.39 18.98
CA LYS A 111 12.41 -3.02 19.50
C LYS A 111 11.02 -2.40 19.24
N LEU A 112 10.26 -2.93 18.29
CA LEU A 112 8.87 -2.53 18.05
C LEU A 112 7.99 -3.18 19.11
N GLY A 113 7.82 -2.50 20.25
CA GLY A 113 7.05 -3.02 21.37
C GLY A 113 5.56 -3.21 21.08
N SER A 114 5.02 -2.43 20.13
CA SER A 114 3.61 -2.49 19.73
C SER A 114 3.31 -3.49 18.60
N LEU A 115 4.33 -4.17 18.06
CA LEU A 115 4.16 -5.08 16.93
C LEU A 115 3.42 -6.34 17.36
N LYS A 116 2.21 -6.55 16.82
CA LYS A 116 1.32 -7.67 17.14
C LYS A 116 1.27 -8.72 16.02
N SER A 117 1.36 -8.29 14.76
CA SER A 117 1.26 -9.16 13.59
C SER A 117 2.44 -8.95 12.64
N LEU A 118 3.04 -10.05 12.20
CA LEU A 118 4.15 -10.09 11.27
C LEU A 118 3.89 -11.18 10.22
N ASP A 119 4.00 -10.82 8.95
CA ASP A 119 3.90 -11.76 7.84
C ASP A 119 5.26 -11.85 7.13
N LEU A 120 5.80 -13.05 7.03
CA LEU A 120 7.06 -13.40 6.39
C LEU A 120 6.85 -14.49 5.32
N PHE A 121 5.60 -14.72 4.90
CA PHE A 121 5.28 -15.74 3.90
C PHE A 121 6.14 -15.55 2.64
N ASN A 122 6.54 -16.66 2.00
CA ASN A 122 7.38 -16.63 0.81
C ASN A 122 8.75 -15.91 0.99
N CYS A 123 9.29 -15.86 2.21
CA CYS A 123 10.68 -15.50 2.48
C CYS A 123 11.56 -16.75 2.66
N GLU A 124 12.87 -16.65 2.44
CA GLU A 124 13.80 -17.79 2.61
C GLU A 124 13.83 -18.31 4.07
N VAL A 125 13.61 -17.42 5.05
CA VAL A 125 13.58 -17.72 6.49
C VAL A 125 12.50 -18.73 6.88
N THR A 126 11.41 -18.85 6.11
CA THR A 126 10.32 -19.78 6.43
C THR A 126 10.73 -21.24 6.21
N ASN A 127 11.82 -21.50 5.49
CA ASN A 127 12.36 -22.85 5.26
C ASN A 127 13.25 -23.34 6.41
N LEU A 128 13.49 -22.51 7.42
CA LEU A 128 14.28 -22.91 8.59
C LEU A 128 13.48 -23.88 9.48
N ASN A 129 14.19 -24.83 10.08
CA ASN A 129 13.60 -25.73 11.07
C ASN A 129 13.09 -24.94 12.27
N GLU A 130 11.93 -25.33 12.80
CA GLU A 130 11.31 -24.70 13.98
C GLU A 130 11.13 -23.17 13.78
N TYR A 131 10.94 -22.72 12.53
CA TYR A 131 10.85 -21.31 12.14
C TYR A 131 9.86 -20.54 13.04
N ARG A 132 8.60 -21.00 13.15
CA ARG A 132 7.56 -20.31 13.93
C ARG A 132 7.96 -20.19 15.41
N GLU A 133 8.40 -21.29 16.02
CA GLU A 133 8.81 -21.30 17.43
C GLU A 133 9.99 -20.36 17.69
N ASN A 134 10.98 -20.37 16.80
CA ASN A 134 12.15 -19.49 16.89
C ASN A 134 11.78 -18.02 16.72
N VAL A 135 10.86 -17.69 15.81
CA VAL A 135 10.35 -16.31 15.65
C VAL A 135 9.60 -15.86 16.90
N PHE A 136 8.66 -16.66 17.42
CA PHE A 136 7.92 -16.31 18.65
C PHE A 136 8.82 -16.19 19.88
N LYS A 137 9.91 -16.98 19.94
CA LYS A 137 10.92 -16.87 20.99
C LYS A 137 11.77 -15.60 20.85
N LEU A 138 12.08 -15.20 19.61
CA LEU A 138 12.84 -13.99 19.30
C LEU A 138 12.02 -12.71 19.51
N LEU A 139 10.75 -12.75 19.15
CA LEU A 139 9.79 -11.65 19.17
C LEU A 139 8.62 -12.01 20.11
N PRO A 140 8.82 -11.98 21.44
CA PRO A 140 7.80 -12.42 22.40
C PRO A 140 6.54 -11.53 22.40
N GLN A 141 6.65 -10.27 21.95
CA GLN A 141 5.50 -9.36 21.80
C GLN A 141 4.53 -9.77 20.69
N LEU A 142 4.98 -10.62 19.76
CA LEU A 142 4.20 -11.00 18.60
C LEU A 142 3.05 -11.92 19.01
N THR A 143 1.85 -11.62 18.50
CA THR A 143 0.65 -12.43 18.71
C THR A 143 0.39 -13.32 17.50
N TYR A 144 0.52 -12.76 16.29
CA TYR A 144 0.26 -13.46 15.03
C TYR A 144 1.49 -13.47 14.14
N LEU A 145 1.77 -14.64 13.56
CA LEU A 145 2.82 -14.86 12.57
C LEU A 145 2.20 -15.54 11.35
N ASP A 146 2.38 -14.93 10.17
CA ASP A 146 1.83 -15.41 8.89
C ASP A 146 0.30 -15.66 8.95
N GLY A 147 -0.41 -14.84 9.72
CA GLY A 147 -1.87 -14.95 9.90
C GLY A 147 -2.33 -15.91 10.99
N TYR A 148 -1.44 -16.56 11.73
CA TYR A 148 -1.80 -17.52 12.79
C TYR A 148 -1.09 -17.25 14.11
N ASP A 149 -1.76 -17.49 15.23
CA ASP A 149 -1.16 -17.39 16.57
C ASP A 149 -0.29 -18.62 16.94
N ARG A 150 0.10 -18.71 18.21
CA ARG A 150 0.91 -19.83 18.75
C ARG A 150 0.15 -21.16 18.82
N ASP A 151 -1.18 -21.12 18.81
CA ASP A 151 -2.08 -22.28 18.87
C ASP A 151 -2.63 -22.64 17.48
N ASP A 152 -2.05 -22.09 16.41
CA ASP A 152 -2.52 -22.21 15.01
C ASP A 152 -3.96 -21.70 14.79
N LYS A 153 -4.40 -20.71 15.57
CA LYS A 153 -5.67 -19.99 15.33
C LYS A 153 -5.43 -18.83 14.39
N GLU A 154 -6.29 -18.74 13.39
CA GLU A 154 -6.27 -17.65 12.41
C GLU A 154 -6.52 -16.29 13.10
N ALA A 155 -5.78 -15.28 12.66
CA ALA A 155 -5.98 -13.91 13.09
C ALA A 155 -7.36 -13.42 12.66
N PRO A 156 -8.07 -12.64 13.48
CA PRO A 156 -9.29 -11.98 13.03
C PRO A 156 -8.96 -11.04 11.87
N ASP A 157 -9.90 -10.88 10.93
CA ASP A 157 -9.73 -9.98 9.79
C ASP A 157 -9.33 -8.58 10.29
N SER A 158 -8.11 -8.16 9.93
CA SER A 158 -7.45 -6.97 10.49
C SER A 158 -8.17 -5.64 10.25
N ASP A 159 -9.19 -5.64 9.38
CA ASP A 159 -10.01 -4.46 9.08
C ASP A 159 -11.13 -4.23 10.10
N ALA A 160 -11.47 -5.22 10.93
CA ALA A 160 -12.53 -5.09 11.93
C ALA A 160 -12.09 -4.36 13.22
N GLU A 161 -10.79 -4.29 13.48
CA GLU A 161 -10.23 -3.75 14.74
C GLU A 161 -9.94 -2.23 14.68
N ALA A 162 -10.14 -1.58 13.53
CA ALA A 162 -9.86 -0.15 13.36
C ALA A 162 -10.89 0.79 14.06
N TYR A 163 -11.96 0.27 14.66
CA TYR A 163 -13.07 1.06 15.18
C TYR A 163 -13.35 0.93 16.69
N VAL A 164 -12.56 0.17 17.46
CA VAL A 164 -12.89 -0.11 18.88
C VAL A 164 -12.19 0.81 19.89
N GLU A 165 -11.49 1.87 19.46
CA GLU A 165 -11.07 2.94 20.39
C GLU A 165 -11.94 4.18 20.23
N GLY A 166 -13.13 4.11 20.83
CA GLY A 166 -14.07 5.22 20.95
C GLY A 166 -15.21 4.98 21.93
N LEU A 167 -15.14 3.94 22.77
CA LEU A 167 -15.99 3.86 23.96
C LEU A 167 -15.27 4.64 25.06
N ASP A 168 -15.46 5.96 25.02
CA ASP A 168 -15.33 6.77 26.21
C ASP A 168 -16.28 6.18 27.26
N ASP A 169 -15.69 5.76 28.37
CA ASP A 169 -16.39 5.55 29.64
C ASP A 169 -17.04 6.89 30.04
N GLU A 170 -18.28 7.12 29.64
CA GLU A 170 -19.21 7.93 30.44
C GLU A 170 -20.38 7.02 30.85
N GLU A 171 -20.24 6.43 32.04
CA GLU A 171 -21.36 6.00 32.86
C GLU A 171 -22.25 7.23 33.13
N ASP A 172 -23.21 7.50 32.24
CA ASP A 172 -24.39 8.27 32.60
C ASP A 172 -25.55 7.29 32.83
N GLU A 173 -25.77 7.00 34.11
CA GLU A 173 -27.04 6.52 34.63
C GLU A 173 -28.12 7.54 34.27
N GLU A 174 -29.13 7.19 33.46
CA GLU A 174 -30.45 7.81 33.61
C GLU A 174 -31.56 6.92 33.02
N ASP A 175 -32.38 6.43 33.97
CA ASP A 175 -33.79 6.07 33.90
C ASP A 175 -34.47 5.95 32.52
N GLU A 176 -34.96 4.75 32.19
CA GLU A 176 -36.12 4.61 31.31
C GLU A 176 -37.34 4.11 32.10
N GLU A 177 -38.30 5.03 32.23
CA GLU A 177 -39.61 4.83 32.80
C GLU A 177 -40.50 3.91 31.93
N ASP A 178 -41.37 3.21 32.65
CA ASP A 178 -42.39 2.26 32.23
C ASP A 178 -43.36 2.86 31.19
N TYR A 179 -43.51 2.22 30.03
CA TYR A 179 -44.46 2.64 28.99
C TYR A 179 -45.89 2.19 29.37
N ASP A 180 -46.75 3.17 29.70
CA ASP A 180 -48.19 2.97 29.92
C ASP A 180 -48.93 2.92 28.56
N GLU A 181 -49.61 1.80 28.33
CA GLU A 181 -50.39 1.48 27.14
C GLU A 181 -51.83 1.96 27.34
N ASP A 182 -52.15 3.18 26.90
CA ASP A 182 -53.55 3.58 26.69
C ASP A 182 -53.68 4.76 25.70
N ALA A 183 -53.85 4.43 24.42
CA ALA A 183 -54.30 5.36 23.39
C ALA A 183 -55.60 4.82 22.74
N PRO A 184 -56.72 5.57 22.74
CA PRO A 184 -58.00 5.10 22.21
C PRO A 184 -58.08 5.27 20.67
N PRO A 185 -58.93 4.49 19.98
CA PRO A 185 -59.10 4.60 18.54
C PRO A 185 -60.17 5.64 18.19
N GLY A 186 -60.00 6.37 17.08
CA GLY A 186 -60.96 7.37 16.63
C GLY A 186 -60.83 7.68 15.14
N GLU A 187 -61.70 6.99 14.38
CA GLU A 187 -62.41 7.38 13.14
C GLU A 187 -61.64 8.12 12.03
N GLU A 188 -61.40 7.48 10.89
CA GLU A 188 -62.28 7.43 9.70
C GLU A 188 -62.49 8.78 9.01
N GLY A 189 -62.09 8.84 7.74
CA GLY A 189 -62.33 9.94 6.81
C GLY A 189 -61.95 9.49 5.40
N GLU A 190 -62.98 9.14 4.64
CA GLU A 190 -62.98 8.55 3.30
C GLU A 190 -62.61 9.51 2.17
N GLU A 191 -62.28 8.89 1.02
CA GLU A 191 -62.46 9.34 -0.38
C GLU A 191 -61.62 10.57 -0.85
N ASP A 192 -61.03 10.61 -2.04
CA ASP A 192 -61.64 10.30 -3.33
C ASP A 192 -60.58 10.10 -4.44
N ASP A 193 -61.08 9.57 -5.56
CA ASP A 193 -60.45 9.29 -6.85
C ASP A 193 -59.66 10.46 -7.48
N GLU A 194 -58.71 10.14 -8.37
CA GLU A 194 -58.85 10.40 -9.82
C GLU A 194 -57.62 9.92 -10.61
N GLU A 195 -57.91 9.17 -11.67
CA GLU A 195 -57.01 8.78 -12.77
C GLU A 195 -56.68 10.00 -13.64
N GLU A 196 -55.47 10.09 -14.19
CA GLU A 196 -55.31 10.68 -15.53
C GLU A 196 -54.12 10.07 -16.29
N GLU A 197 -54.44 9.54 -17.48
CA GLU A 197 -53.54 9.06 -18.51
C GLU A 197 -52.88 10.21 -19.30
N GLY A 198 -51.82 9.86 -20.04
CA GLY A 198 -51.43 10.55 -21.27
C GLY A 198 -50.39 11.68 -21.09
N GLU A 199 -49.52 12.01 -22.03
CA GLU A 199 -49.27 11.55 -23.39
C GLU A 199 -47.79 11.82 -23.72
N GLU A 200 -47.40 11.23 -24.84
CA GLU A 200 -46.13 11.20 -25.54
C GLU A 200 -45.71 12.59 -26.06
N GLU A 201 -44.41 12.83 -26.25
CA GLU A 201 -43.90 13.70 -27.32
C GLU A 201 -42.53 13.16 -27.78
N GLU A 202 -42.47 12.80 -29.05
CA GLU A 202 -41.27 12.44 -29.82
C GLU A 202 -40.60 13.66 -30.47
N VAL A 203 -39.47 13.40 -31.17
CA VAL A 203 -38.85 14.21 -32.26
C VAL A 203 -37.95 15.35 -31.75
N SER A 204 -36.74 15.65 -32.25
CA SER A 204 -35.90 15.39 -33.45
C SER A 204 -34.45 15.71 -33.02
N GLY A 205 -33.35 15.29 -33.65
CA GLY A 205 -33.12 14.66 -34.94
C GLY A 205 -31.62 14.71 -35.26
N GLU A 206 -31.27 13.96 -36.32
CA GLU A 206 -30.15 14.14 -37.27
C GLU A 206 -28.73 13.97 -36.67
N GLU A 207 -28.09 12.81 -36.89
CA GLU A 207 -27.27 12.46 -38.08
C GLU A 207 -26.13 13.46 -38.33
N GLU A 208 -24.90 12.95 -38.38
CA GLU A 208 -23.97 13.13 -39.51
C GLU A 208 -22.82 12.11 -39.35
N GLU A 209 -22.71 11.24 -40.33
CA GLU A 209 -21.54 10.43 -40.66
C GLU A 209 -20.40 11.36 -41.09
N ASP A 210 -19.15 11.00 -40.81
CA ASP A 210 -18.10 11.22 -41.80
C ASP A 210 -16.96 10.22 -41.59
N GLU A 211 -16.86 9.32 -42.57
CA GLU A 211 -15.69 8.51 -42.90
C GLU A 211 -14.60 9.39 -43.55
N GLU A 212 -13.55 8.74 -44.05
CA GLU A 212 -12.46 9.26 -44.91
C GLU A 212 -11.21 9.72 -44.12
N ALA A 213 -9.98 9.33 -44.45
CA ALA A 213 -9.48 8.47 -45.51
C ALA A 213 -8.01 8.11 -45.21
N TYR A 214 -7.64 6.89 -45.58
CA TYR A 214 -6.26 6.48 -45.80
C TYR A 214 -5.72 7.14 -47.07
N LYS A 215 -4.57 7.81 -47.01
CA LYS A 215 -3.69 7.96 -48.19
C LYS A 215 -2.22 7.88 -47.81
N GLU A 216 -1.57 6.94 -48.48
CA GLU A 216 -0.12 6.83 -48.70
C GLU A 216 0.45 8.04 -49.45
N GLY A 217 1.76 8.21 -49.30
CA GLY A 217 2.58 9.10 -50.11
C GLY A 217 4.07 8.90 -49.81
N GLU A 218 4.66 7.92 -50.50
CA GLU A 218 6.05 7.89 -51.01
C GLU A 218 6.45 9.29 -51.56
N GLU A 219 7.70 9.75 -51.70
CA GLU A 219 9.05 9.17 -51.77
C GLU A 219 10.06 10.35 -51.76
N ASP A 220 11.34 10.02 -51.85
CA ASP A 220 12.45 10.80 -52.46
C ASP A 220 13.54 11.47 -51.58
N GLU A 221 14.65 10.72 -51.52
CA GLU A 221 15.98 11.06 -52.08
C GLU A 221 16.93 12.03 -51.34
N ALA A 222 18.02 11.41 -50.87
CA ALA A 222 19.43 11.74 -51.07
C ALA A 222 19.96 13.17 -50.77
N ASP A 223 20.94 13.26 -49.87
CA ASP A 223 22.32 13.56 -50.30
C ASP A 223 23.38 13.14 -49.26
N GLU A 224 24.54 12.79 -49.78
CA GLU A 224 25.76 12.33 -49.12
C GLU A 224 26.47 13.46 -48.35
N ASP A 225 27.34 13.15 -47.38
CA ASP A 225 28.80 13.19 -47.56
C ASP A 225 29.59 13.02 -46.24
N ALA A 226 30.82 12.54 -46.41
CA ALA A 226 31.71 11.90 -45.46
C ALA A 226 32.45 12.79 -44.43
N ARG A 227 32.95 12.14 -43.37
CA ARG A 227 34.26 12.28 -42.65
C ARG A 227 34.11 11.59 -41.28
N GLY A 228 34.86 10.57 -40.86
CA GLY A 228 36.25 10.21 -41.09
C GLY A 228 36.99 10.21 -39.73
N GLN A 229 37.43 9.05 -39.23
CA GLN A 229 38.81 8.77 -38.79
C GLN A 229 38.93 7.60 -37.80
N LYS A 230 39.86 6.71 -38.18
CA LYS A 230 40.36 5.52 -37.50
C LYS A 230 41.08 5.87 -36.20
N ARG A 231 40.95 5.03 -35.17
CA ARG A 231 41.97 4.91 -34.11
C ARG A 231 42.46 3.47 -34.02
N LYS A 232 43.75 3.32 -34.36
CA LYS A 232 44.60 2.15 -34.12
C LYS A 232 44.65 1.83 -32.63
N ARG A 233 44.66 0.54 -32.30
CA ARG A 233 45.24 0.00 -31.06
C ARG A 233 46.26 -1.05 -31.50
N ASP A 234 47.53 -0.70 -31.36
CA ASP A 234 48.65 -1.64 -31.26
C ASP A 234 49.44 -1.15 -30.05
N LEU A 235 49.68 -2.04 -29.09
CA LEU A 235 50.75 -2.03 -28.08
C LEU A 235 50.61 -3.36 -27.32
N GLU A 236 51.16 -4.42 -27.90
CA GLU A 236 51.68 -5.56 -27.15
C GLU A 236 53.18 -5.30 -27.02
N ASP A 237 53.61 -4.99 -25.79
CA ASP A 237 55.00 -4.80 -25.37
C ASP A 237 55.13 -5.40 -23.97
N ASP A 238 55.70 -6.61 -23.91
CA ASP A 238 56.38 -7.26 -22.79
C ASP A 238 56.95 -8.53 -23.43
N GLY A 239 58.25 -8.73 -23.62
CA GLY A 239 59.36 -8.44 -22.71
C GLY A 239 60.12 -9.76 -22.53
N GLU A 240 60.85 -10.18 -23.56
CA GLU A 240 62.04 -11.05 -23.49
C GLU A 240 63.18 -10.26 -22.79
N GLU A 241 64.09 -10.73 -21.93
CA GLU A 241 64.56 -12.01 -21.40
C GLU A 241 65.18 -11.75 -20.01
N GLU A 242 65.54 -12.78 -19.25
CA GLU A 242 66.94 -13.01 -18.82
C GLU A 242 67.05 -14.29 -17.95
N ASP A 243 67.86 -15.23 -18.47
CA ASP A 243 68.81 -16.18 -17.84
C ASP A 243 68.53 -16.83 -16.46
#